data_AF-A0A817EMQ9-F1
#
_entry.id   AF-A0A817EMQ9-F1
#
_cell.length_a   1.000
_cell.length_b   1.000
_cell.length_c   1.000
_cell.angle_alpha   90.00
_cell.angle_beta   90.00
_cell.angle_gamma   90.00
#
_symmetry.space_group_name_H-M   'P 1'
#
loop_
_entity.id
_entity.type
_entity.pdbx_description
1 polymer ?
#
loop_
_entity_poly.entity_id
_entity_poly.type
_entity_poly.pdbx_seq_one_letter_code
_entity_poly.pdbx_strand_id
1 'polypeptide(L)'
;MSGRQGGKLKPLKNPKKDTKEVDDDEKAFKEKQREEQKKLDGKFCICLYVLGGKQVYEFIRLNLYGSIPNLTTLGELIKKSDTAFSEAEFYFGSLRQCHSQFGFCSENTTGIIRKVEYDSKTNSFAGLATPIDHSVPLPKFYQANTFNDLKTIYDTNEIAPLLKVHMFQSIR
;
A
#
# COMPACT_ATOMS: atom_id res chain seq x y z
N MET A 1 56.82 -9.14 26.46
CA MET A 1 56.26 -10.43 26.92
C MET A 1 54.89 -10.13 27.56
N SER A 2 53.79 -10.35 26.84
CA SER A 2 52.71 -11.33 27.16
C SER A 2 52.06 -11.07 28.53
N GLY A 3 50.79 -10.68 28.68
CA GLY A 3 49.58 -11.15 28.01
C GLY A 3 48.67 -11.84 29.04
N ARG A 4 47.38 -11.44 29.09
CA ARG A 4 46.23 -12.02 29.83
C ARG A 4 45.93 -11.53 31.26
N GLN A 5 45.03 -10.56 31.36
CA GLN A 5 43.96 -10.58 32.38
C GLN A 5 42.63 -10.14 31.74
N GLY A 6 42.13 -10.99 30.84
CA GLY A 6 40.75 -10.96 30.35
C GLY A 6 39.81 -11.66 31.34
N GLY A 7 39.65 -11.09 32.53
CA GLY A 7 38.65 -11.54 33.50
C GLY A 7 37.37 -10.73 33.32
N LYS A 8 36.34 -11.32 32.70
CA LYS A 8 34.98 -10.74 32.62
C LYS A 8 34.50 -10.39 34.03
N LEU A 9 34.38 -9.08 34.32
CA LEU A 9 33.62 -8.58 35.45
C LEU A 9 32.19 -9.15 35.33
N LYS A 10 31.75 -9.88 36.36
CA LYS A 10 30.36 -10.36 36.45
C LYS A 10 29.42 -9.16 36.25
N PRO A 11 28.34 -9.29 35.46
CA PRO A 11 27.39 -8.20 35.32
C PRO A 11 26.88 -7.84 36.72
N LEU A 12 27.02 -6.58 37.13
CA LEU A 12 26.36 -6.12 38.35
C LEU A 12 24.89 -6.45 38.22
N LYS A 13 24.37 -7.13 39.25
CA LYS A 13 22.99 -7.56 39.35
C LYS A 13 22.12 -6.30 39.30
N ASN A 14 21.53 -6.01 38.14
CA ASN A 14 20.60 -4.90 38.00
C ASN A 14 19.53 -5.02 39.10
N PRO A 15 19.15 -3.93 39.77
CA PRO A 15 18.05 -3.96 40.73
C PRO A 15 16.85 -4.58 40.02
N LYS A 16 16.24 -5.60 40.66
CA LYS A 16 15.04 -6.23 40.13
C LYS A 16 14.06 -5.10 39.89
N LYS A 17 13.65 -4.95 38.63
CA LYS A 17 12.67 -3.96 38.19
C LYS A 17 11.45 -4.20 39.06
N ASP A 18 11.16 -3.28 39.99
CA ASP A 18 9.95 -3.35 40.78
C ASP A 18 8.79 -3.43 39.79
N THR A 19 8.02 -4.50 39.90
CA THR A 19 6.80 -4.67 39.13
C THR A 19 5.86 -3.57 39.61
N LYS A 20 5.87 -2.42 38.93
CA LYS A 20 4.82 -1.44 39.07
C LYS A 20 3.53 -2.18 38.75
N GLU A 21 2.75 -2.49 39.77
CA GLU A 21 1.34 -2.85 39.62
C GLU A 21 0.69 -1.64 38.95
N VAL A 22 0.50 -1.76 37.64
CA VAL A 22 -0.19 -0.73 36.87
C VAL A 22 -1.65 -0.85 37.28
N ASP A 23 -2.09 0.12 38.07
CA ASP A 23 -3.47 0.28 38.51
C ASP A 23 -4.42 0.25 37.30
N ASP A 24 -5.60 -0.34 37.43
CA ASP A 24 -6.49 -0.54 36.28
C ASP A 24 -6.96 0.80 35.68
N ASP A 25 -6.96 1.87 36.49
CA ASP A 25 -7.19 3.25 36.04
C ASP A 25 -6.06 3.79 35.14
N GLU A 26 -4.79 3.42 35.40
CA GLU A 26 -3.66 3.78 34.52
C GLU A 26 -3.72 3.05 33.18
N LYS A 27 -4.24 1.80 33.15
CA LYS A 27 -4.46 1.08 31.89
C LYS A 27 -5.58 1.73 31.09
N ALA A 28 -6.72 2.02 31.72
CA ALA A 28 -7.86 2.65 31.08
C ALA A 28 -7.51 4.05 30.52
N PHE A 29 -6.68 4.82 31.24
CA PHE A 29 -6.20 6.11 30.76
C PHE A 29 -5.23 6.00 29.58
N LYS A 30 -4.29 5.04 29.60
CA LYS A 30 -3.42 4.75 28.46
C LYS A 30 -4.18 4.23 27.24
N GLU A 31 -5.26 3.48 27.46
CA GLU A 31 -6.12 2.97 26.40
C GLU A 31 -6.94 4.09 25.76
N LYS A 32 -7.54 4.97 26.57
CA LYS A 32 -8.17 6.22 26.08
C LYS A 32 -7.19 7.13 25.34
N GLN A 33 -5.97 7.34 25.86
CA GLN A 33 -4.95 8.10 25.14
C GLN A 33 -4.57 7.47 23.80
N ARG A 34 -4.50 6.13 23.73
CA ARG A 34 -4.27 5.41 22.47
C ARG A 34 -5.46 5.53 21.52
N GLU A 35 -6.69 5.58 22.02
CA GLU A 35 -7.90 5.81 21.22
C GLU A 35 -8.03 7.25 20.74
N GLU A 36 -7.64 8.22 21.55
CA GLU A 36 -7.58 9.64 21.17
C GLU A 36 -6.45 9.91 20.17
N GLN A 37 -5.29 9.24 20.33
CA GLN A 37 -4.20 9.23 19.34
C GLN A 37 -4.61 8.61 17.99
N LYS A 38 -5.64 7.76 17.96
CA LYS A 38 -6.15 7.15 16.72
C LYS A 38 -7.01 8.08 15.87
N LYS A 39 -7.31 9.31 16.28
CA LYS A 39 -8.32 10.15 15.61
C LYS A 39 -7.73 11.18 14.66
N LEU A 40 -7.07 10.70 13.61
CA LEU A 40 -7.07 11.39 12.31
C LEU A 40 -7.54 10.40 11.26
N ASP A 41 -8.50 10.81 10.44
CA ASP A 41 -9.10 9.96 9.41
C ASP A 41 -7.99 9.33 8.56
N GLY A 42 -8.01 8.00 8.41
CA GLY A 42 -7.05 7.28 7.57
C GLY A 42 -7.03 7.84 6.15
N LYS A 43 -8.19 8.29 5.64
CA LYS A 43 -8.28 8.95 4.33
C LYS A 43 -7.48 10.25 4.29
N PHE A 44 -7.55 11.07 5.34
CA PHE A 44 -6.76 12.29 5.45
C PHE A 44 -5.25 11.98 5.42
N CYS A 45 -4.82 10.96 6.17
CA CYS A 45 -3.42 10.56 6.20
C CYS A 45 -2.92 10.07 4.83
N ILE A 46 -3.74 9.31 4.11
CA ILE A 46 -3.44 8.86 2.75
C ILE A 46 -3.34 10.07 1.81
N CYS A 47 -4.32 10.98 1.83
CA CYS A 47 -4.30 12.20 1.01
C CYS A 47 -3.04 13.05 1.28
N LEU A 48 -2.69 13.24 2.55
CA LEU A 48 -1.50 13.99 2.94
C LEU A 48 -0.23 13.36 2.37
N TYR A 49 -0.11 12.03 2.41
CA TYR A 49 1.03 11.30 1.86
C TYR A 49 1.08 11.34 0.33
N VAL A 50 -0.07 11.16 -0.35
CA VAL A 50 -0.14 11.13 -1.81
C VAL A 50 0.14 12.51 -2.40
N LEU A 51 -0.41 13.58 -1.81
CA LEU A 51 -0.24 14.94 -2.31
C LEU A 51 1.06 15.60 -1.84
N GLY A 52 1.44 15.41 -0.57
CA GLY A 52 2.64 16.02 0.01
C GLY A 52 3.90 15.16 -0.17
N GLY A 53 3.76 13.88 -0.45
CA GLY A 53 4.86 12.93 -0.52
C GLY A 53 5.41 12.51 0.84
N LYS A 54 6.33 11.54 0.80
CA LYS A 54 6.92 10.90 2.00
C LYS A 54 7.59 11.90 2.95
N GLN A 55 8.31 12.88 2.41
CA GLN A 55 9.08 13.83 3.21
C GLN A 55 8.17 14.77 4.01
N VAL A 56 7.15 15.34 3.36
CA VAL A 56 6.16 16.20 4.02
C VAL A 56 5.38 15.42 5.07
N TYR A 57 4.97 14.19 4.73
CA TYR A 57 4.27 13.33 5.68
C TYR A 57 5.09 13.03 6.94
N GLU A 58 6.36 12.65 6.79
CA GLU A 58 7.26 12.40 7.92
C GLU A 58 7.55 13.67 8.73
N PHE A 59 7.76 14.80 8.05
CA PHE A 59 7.93 16.09 8.73
C PHE A 59 6.74 16.40 9.63
N ILE A 60 5.51 16.29 9.11
CA ILE A 60 4.30 16.55 9.90
C ILE A 60 4.16 15.52 11.03
N ARG A 61 4.41 14.23 10.76
CA ARG A 61 4.34 13.16 11.76
C ARG A 61 5.30 13.37 12.93
N LEU A 62 6.51 13.85 12.66
CA LEU A 62 7.50 14.16 13.69
C LEU A 62 7.09 15.35 14.56
N ASN A 63 6.35 16.31 14.00
CA ASN A 63 5.84 17.47 14.73
C ASN A 63 4.48 17.21 15.41
N LEU A 64 3.73 16.20 14.97
CA LEU A 64 2.45 15.76 15.53
C LEU A 64 2.58 14.35 16.11
N TYR A 65 3.41 14.22 17.15
CA TYR A 65 3.75 12.93 17.73
C TYR A 65 2.52 12.18 18.24
N GLY A 66 2.29 10.99 17.68
CA GLY A 66 1.17 10.12 18.05
C GLY A 66 -0.17 10.47 17.42
N SER A 67 -0.29 11.57 16.65
CA SER A 67 -1.55 11.96 15.98
C SER A 67 -1.75 11.27 14.63
N ILE A 68 -0.67 10.89 13.96
CA ILE A 68 -0.68 10.34 12.59
C ILE A 68 0.05 8.99 12.58
N PRO A 69 -0.43 7.98 11.83
CA PRO A 69 0.21 6.66 11.76
C PRO A 69 1.66 6.73 11.25
N ASN A 70 2.46 5.73 11.63
CA ASN A 70 3.78 5.53 11.02
C ASN A 70 3.64 5.02 9.58
N LEU A 71 4.74 5.07 8.80
CA LEU A 71 4.72 4.67 7.39
C LEU A 71 4.29 3.22 7.15
N THR A 72 4.61 2.30 8.07
CA THR A 72 4.19 0.89 7.96
C THR A 72 2.67 0.79 8.06
N THR A 73 2.09 1.41 9.09
CA THR A 73 0.64 1.47 9.30
C THR A 73 -0.06 2.23 8.18
N LEU A 74 0.54 3.32 7.68
CA LEU A 74 0.03 4.03 6.51
C LEU A 74 0.04 3.15 5.26
N GLY A 75 1.11 2.39 5.03
CA GLY A 75 1.18 1.43 3.94
C GLY A 75 0.10 0.36 4.02
N GLU A 76 -0.22 -0.12 5.23
CA GLU A 76 -1.38 -1.01 5.44
C GLU A 76 -2.71 -0.32 5.16
N LEU A 77 -2.88 0.95 5.56
CA LEU A 77 -4.07 1.73 5.25
C LEU A 77 -4.26 1.92 3.74
N ILE A 78 -3.18 2.23 3.00
CA ILE A 78 -3.20 2.34 1.53
C ILE A 78 -3.56 1.00 0.90
N LYS A 79 -3.00 -0.11 1.41
CA LYS A 79 -3.32 -1.46 0.91
C LYS A 79 -4.76 -1.90 1.23
N LYS A 80 -5.34 -1.39 2.31
CA LYS A 80 -6.73 -1.65 2.73
C LYS A 80 -7.72 -0.69 2.07
N SER A 81 -7.28 0.46 1.57
CA SER A 81 -8.15 1.36 0.84
C SER A 81 -8.45 0.78 -0.54
N ASP A 82 -9.71 0.89 -0.98
CA ASP A 82 -10.18 0.51 -2.32
C ASP A 82 -9.68 1.47 -3.43
N THR A 83 -8.50 2.07 -3.25
CA THR A 83 -7.91 3.07 -4.16
C THR A 83 -6.84 2.48 -5.07
N ALA A 84 -6.35 1.27 -4.78
CA ALA A 84 -5.38 0.59 -5.62
C ALA A 84 -6.08 -0.16 -6.75
N PHE A 85 -5.70 0.12 -8.00
CA PHE A 85 -6.23 -0.55 -9.18
C PHE A 85 -5.38 -1.77 -9.54
N SER A 86 -6.03 -2.84 -9.97
CA SER A 86 -5.32 -3.91 -10.70
C SER A 86 -5.23 -3.58 -12.19
N GLU A 87 -4.25 -4.18 -12.87
CA GLU A 87 -4.09 -4.01 -14.32
C GLU A 87 -5.37 -4.48 -15.05
N ALA A 88 -5.77 -3.71 -16.07
CA ALA A 88 -6.98 -3.93 -16.86
C ALA A 88 -8.32 -3.81 -16.09
N GLU A 89 -8.31 -3.23 -14.87
CA GLU A 89 -9.53 -2.97 -14.10
C GLU A 89 -10.06 -1.54 -14.30
N PHE A 90 -11.38 -1.40 -14.42
CA PHE A 90 -12.08 -0.12 -14.55
C PHE A 90 -13.05 0.09 -13.39
N TYR A 91 -13.07 1.31 -12.84
CA TYR A 91 -13.90 1.63 -11.67
C TYR A 91 -15.27 2.17 -12.06
N PHE A 92 -16.08 1.34 -12.71
CA PHE A 92 -17.44 1.70 -13.11
C PHE A 92 -18.38 1.96 -11.93
N GLY A 93 -18.05 1.46 -10.73
CA GLY A 93 -18.86 1.66 -9.52
C GLY A 93 -19.02 3.13 -9.13
N SER A 94 -17.95 3.93 -9.23
CA SER A 94 -18.01 5.37 -8.98
C SER A 94 -18.85 6.12 -10.01
N LEU A 95 -18.94 5.62 -11.24
CA LEU A 95 -19.75 6.27 -12.26
C LEU A 95 -21.25 6.25 -11.92
N ARG A 96 -21.72 5.22 -11.18
CA ARG A 96 -23.11 5.15 -10.71
C ARG A 96 -23.47 6.27 -9.72
N GLN A 97 -22.48 6.85 -9.04
CA GLN A 97 -22.70 7.99 -8.15
C GLN A 97 -22.83 9.31 -8.92
N CYS A 98 -22.41 9.34 -10.19
CA CYS A 98 -22.61 10.48 -11.05
C CYS A 98 -24.02 10.42 -11.64
N HIS A 99 -24.83 11.46 -11.40
CA HIS A 99 -26.21 11.55 -11.92
C HIS A 99 -26.30 11.99 -13.40
N SER A 100 -25.18 12.04 -14.11
CA SER A 100 -25.17 12.48 -15.51
C SER A 100 -25.24 11.31 -16.47
N GLN A 101 -25.99 11.52 -17.55
CA GLN A 101 -26.01 10.61 -18.70
C GLN A 101 -24.80 10.79 -19.62
N PHE A 102 -24.08 11.92 -19.48
CA PHE A 102 -22.98 12.29 -20.37
C PHE A 102 -21.69 12.64 -19.60
N GLY A 103 -20.56 12.43 -20.26
CA GLY A 103 -19.25 12.73 -19.71
C GLY A 103 -18.19 12.84 -20.80
N PHE A 104 -17.05 13.38 -20.43
CA PHE A 104 -15.85 13.40 -21.24
C PHE A 104 -14.98 12.20 -20.90
N CYS A 105 -14.54 11.47 -21.91
CA CYS A 105 -13.49 10.46 -21.80
C CYS A 105 -12.20 11.04 -22.36
N SER A 106 -11.11 10.93 -21.60
CA SER A 106 -9.77 11.14 -22.13
C SER A 106 -8.94 9.88 -21.99
N GLU A 107 -8.08 9.66 -22.95
CA GLU A 107 -7.12 8.57 -22.99
C GLU A 107 -5.74 9.16 -23.17
N ASN A 108 -4.76 8.64 -22.44
CA ASN A 108 -3.36 8.94 -22.69
C ASN A 108 -2.49 7.69 -22.53
N THR A 109 -1.35 7.68 -23.20
CA THR A 109 -0.40 6.56 -23.19
C THR A 109 1.01 7.05 -22.85
N THR A 110 1.69 6.33 -21.96
CA THR A 110 3.04 6.66 -21.50
C THR A 110 3.93 5.41 -21.58
N GLY A 111 5.18 5.57 -22.00
CA GLY A 111 6.16 4.48 -21.97
C GLY A 111 6.52 4.07 -20.55
N ILE A 112 6.60 2.76 -20.30
CA ILE A 112 6.94 2.21 -18.98
C ILE A 112 8.20 1.36 -19.03
N ILE A 113 8.83 1.19 -17.86
CA ILE A 113 9.89 0.20 -17.69
C ILE A 113 9.25 -1.18 -17.80
N ARG A 114 9.72 -1.95 -18.77
CA ARG A 114 9.26 -3.31 -19.05
C ARG A 114 9.62 -4.22 -17.87
N LYS A 115 8.63 -4.50 -17.02
CA LYS A 115 8.79 -5.36 -15.85
C LYS A 115 7.52 -6.18 -15.65
N VAL A 116 7.71 -7.49 -15.48
CA VAL A 116 6.64 -8.40 -15.10
C VAL A 116 6.73 -8.63 -13.59
N GLU A 117 5.61 -8.45 -12.90
CA GLU A 117 5.50 -8.68 -11.46
C GLU A 117 4.40 -9.70 -11.17
N TYR A 118 4.64 -10.55 -10.17
CA TYR A 118 3.63 -11.49 -9.69
C TYR A 118 2.86 -10.86 -8.54
N ASP A 119 1.53 -10.85 -8.65
CA ASP A 119 0.63 -10.49 -7.55
C ASP A 119 0.13 -11.74 -6.83
N SER A 120 0.62 -11.94 -5.61
CA SER A 120 0.25 -13.07 -4.76
C SER A 120 -1.21 -13.05 -4.32
N LYS A 121 -1.88 -11.88 -4.31
CA LYS A 121 -3.29 -11.80 -3.89
C LYS A 121 -4.23 -12.35 -4.94
N THR A 122 -3.94 -12.10 -6.21
CA THR A 122 -4.77 -12.51 -7.35
C THR A 122 -4.24 -13.76 -8.05
N ASN A 123 -3.06 -14.25 -7.63
CA ASN A 123 -2.33 -15.32 -8.29
C ASN A 123 -2.15 -15.07 -9.80
N SER A 124 -1.83 -13.84 -10.15
CA SER A 124 -1.69 -13.41 -11.54
C SER A 124 -0.41 -12.60 -11.78
N PHE A 125 0.00 -12.53 -13.04
CA PHE A 125 1.11 -11.69 -13.48
C PHE A 125 0.59 -10.36 -14.04
N ALA A 126 1.26 -9.28 -13.66
CA ALA A 126 1.06 -7.94 -14.19
C ALA A 126 2.28 -7.48 -15.01
N GLY A 127 2.06 -6.62 -16.00
CA GLY A 127 3.10 -6.08 -16.89
C GLY A 127 3.24 -6.82 -18.23
N LEU A 128 2.29 -7.69 -18.56
CA LEU A 128 2.16 -8.33 -19.88
C LEU A 128 1.04 -7.65 -20.67
N ALA A 129 1.16 -7.62 -22.00
CA ALA A 129 0.19 -6.97 -22.87
C ALA A 129 -1.18 -7.69 -22.85
N THR A 130 -2.09 -7.22 -21.99
CA THR A 130 -3.41 -7.85 -21.80
C THR A 130 -4.23 -7.90 -23.10
N PRO A 131 -4.86 -9.04 -23.41
CA PRO A 131 -5.75 -9.14 -24.56
C PRO A 131 -6.99 -8.27 -24.34
N ILE A 132 -7.53 -7.78 -25.45
CA ILE A 132 -8.64 -6.85 -25.47
C ILE A 132 -9.87 -7.59 -25.99
N ASP A 133 -10.96 -7.53 -25.23
CA ASP A 133 -12.29 -7.97 -25.66
C ASP A 133 -13.20 -6.75 -25.79
N HIS A 134 -13.80 -6.56 -26.97
CA HIS A 134 -14.67 -5.40 -27.28
C HIS A 134 -14.10 -4.03 -26.85
N SER A 135 -12.80 -3.81 -27.09
CA SER A 135 -12.04 -2.60 -26.69
C SER A 135 -11.79 -2.43 -25.19
N VAL A 136 -12.09 -3.44 -24.38
CA VAL A 136 -11.84 -3.47 -22.94
C VAL A 136 -10.78 -4.53 -22.65
N PRO A 137 -9.65 -4.19 -22.01
CA PRO A 137 -8.67 -5.20 -21.61
C PRO A 137 -9.26 -6.15 -20.57
N LEU A 138 -8.89 -7.43 -20.66
CA LEU A 138 -9.41 -8.45 -19.75
C LEU A 138 -8.66 -8.43 -18.41
N PRO A 139 -9.34 -8.16 -17.27
CA PRO A 139 -8.71 -8.12 -15.96
C PRO A 139 -8.24 -9.52 -15.54
N LYS A 140 -7.05 -9.58 -14.92
CA LYS A 140 -6.47 -10.81 -14.35
C LYS A 140 -6.37 -11.97 -15.37
N PHE A 141 -6.14 -11.66 -16.65
CA PHE A 141 -6.04 -12.68 -17.71
C PHE A 141 -4.89 -13.67 -17.47
N TYR A 142 -3.74 -13.18 -16.98
CA TYR A 142 -2.53 -13.98 -16.78
C TYR A 142 -2.47 -14.67 -15.41
N GLN A 143 -3.49 -15.46 -15.09
CA GLN A 143 -3.45 -16.35 -13.93
C GLN A 143 -2.69 -17.63 -14.26
N ALA A 144 -1.81 -18.05 -13.37
CA ALA A 144 -1.08 -19.30 -13.50
C ALA A 144 -1.39 -20.21 -12.32
N ASN A 145 -2.11 -21.31 -12.60
CA ASN A 145 -2.41 -22.31 -11.59
C ASN A 145 -1.39 -23.47 -11.63
N THR A 146 -0.70 -23.63 -12.78
CA THR A 146 0.34 -24.62 -12.99
C THR A 146 1.61 -24.00 -13.57
N PHE A 147 2.73 -24.72 -13.47
CA PHE A 147 3.98 -24.32 -14.12
C PHE A 147 3.86 -24.25 -15.65
N ASN A 148 3.04 -25.11 -16.25
CA ASN A 148 2.81 -25.09 -17.70
C ASN A 148 2.05 -23.84 -18.14
N ASP A 149 1.10 -23.36 -17.34
CA ASP A 149 0.41 -22.09 -17.58
C ASP A 149 1.43 -20.95 -17.56
N LEU A 150 2.27 -20.90 -16.51
CA LEU A 150 3.33 -19.89 -16.39
C LEU A 150 4.27 -19.90 -17.59
N LYS A 151 4.75 -21.09 -17.99
CA LYS A 151 5.64 -21.25 -19.15
C LYS A 151 4.96 -20.75 -20.43
N THR A 152 3.71 -21.16 -20.64
CA THR A 152 2.93 -20.72 -21.81
C THR A 152 2.79 -19.20 -21.81
N ILE A 153 2.42 -18.61 -20.67
CA ILE A 153 2.25 -17.16 -20.53
C ILE A 153 3.55 -16.42 -20.87
N TYR A 154 4.69 -16.88 -20.34
CA TYR A 154 5.98 -16.23 -20.54
C TYR A 154 6.52 -16.40 -21.97
N ASP A 155 6.32 -17.57 -22.58
CA ASP A 155 6.86 -17.86 -23.92
C ASP A 155 6.01 -17.21 -25.04
N THR A 156 4.72 -16.97 -24.81
CA THR A 156 3.80 -16.46 -25.85
C THR A 156 3.48 -14.97 -25.74
N ASN A 157 3.54 -14.37 -24.55
CA ASN A 157 3.08 -12.99 -24.36
C ASN A 157 4.23 -11.98 -24.36
N GLU A 158 3.94 -10.81 -24.91
CA GLU A 158 4.87 -9.69 -24.89
C GLU A 158 4.75 -8.88 -23.59
N ILE A 159 5.89 -8.38 -23.11
CA ILE A 159 5.93 -7.47 -21.97
C ILE A 159 5.39 -6.11 -22.40
N ALA A 160 4.45 -5.56 -21.64
CA ALA A 160 3.80 -4.31 -21.95
C ALA A 160 4.83 -3.16 -22.07
N PRO A 161 4.96 -2.52 -23.25
CA PRO A 161 5.89 -1.41 -23.43
C PRO A 161 5.29 -0.06 -23.00
N LEU A 162 3.96 0.00 -22.90
CA LEU A 162 3.19 1.22 -22.70
C LEU A 162 2.14 0.99 -21.59
N LEU A 163 1.92 2.02 -20.78
CA LEU A 163 0.78 2.12 -19.88
C LEU A 163 -0.24 3.07 -20.49
N LYS A 164 -1.47 2.60 -20.64
CA LYS A 164 -2.61 3.37 -21.14
C LYS A 164 -3.54 3.70 -19.98
N VAL A 165 -3.81 4.99 -19.80
CA VAL A 165 -4.65 5.52 -18.72
C VAL A 165 -5.90 6.12 -19.33
N HIS A 166 -7.06 5.69 -18.83
CA HIS A 166 -8.36 6.24 -19.18
C HIS A 166 -8.90 7.06 -18.02
N MET A 167 -9.34 8.27 -18.29
CA MET A 167 -10.03 9.12 -17.34
C MET A 167 -11.42 9.46 -17.86
N PHE A 168 -12.41 9.34 -16.98
CA PHE A 168 -13.77 9.76 -17.26
C PHE A 168 -14.16 10.90 -16.33
N GLN A 169 -14.72 11.96 -16.89
CA GLN A 169 -15.29 13.08 -16.15
C GLN A 169 -16.76 13.25 -16.52
N SER A 170 -17.64 13.06 -15.54
CA SER A 170 -19.06 13.32 -15.70
C SER A 170 -19.34 14.82 -15.85
N ILE A 171 -20.28 15.18 -16.74
CA ILE A 171 -20.78 16.56 -16.89
C ILE A 171 -21.92 16.75 -15.89
N ARG A 172 -21.77 17.67 -14.94
CA ARG A 172 -22.86 18.01 -14.02
C ARG A 172 -23.99 18.75 -14.71
#